data_AF-A0A356B301-F1
#
_entry.id   AF-A0A356B301-F1
#
_cell.length_a   1.000
_cell.length_b   1.000
_cell.length_c   1.000
_cell.angle_alpha   90.00
_cell.angle_beta   90.00
_cell.angle_gamma   90.00
#
_symmetry.space_group_name_H-M   'P 1'
#
loop_
_entity.id
_entity.type
_entity.pdbx_description
1 polymer ?
#
loop_
_entity_poly.entity_id
_entity_poly.type
_entity_poly.pdbx_seq_one_letter_code
_entity_poly.pdbx_strand_id
1 'polypeptide(L)'
;MFDLFFEDIWSLLSTIFLLIVLVFITVTIKQRKQMTTWGRRTLFLAVMGLLLCAFAVLRDDYVLAMQGGTGLFSLESFQIQGAYKGAIFIAFSVVLSIIVKNQKFRKGMFYLLSAAIAFKILIIEISRIAMI
;
A
#
# COMPACT_ATOMS: atom_id res chain seq x y z
N MET A 1 -18.64 -6.23 -20.14
CA MET A 1 -17.78 -5.18 -19.54
C MET A 1 -17.71 -5.29 -18.01
N PHE A 2 -18.76 -5.77 -17.33
CA PHE A 2 -18.71 -6.09 -15.90
C PHE A 2 -18.07 -7.46 -15.58
N ASP A 3 -18.10 -8.43 -16.50
CA ASP A 3 -17.59 -9.79 -16.23
C ASP A 3 -16.07 -9.85 -15.98
N LEU A 4 -15.26 -9.07 -16.70
CA LEU A 4 -13.81 -8.94 -16.43
C LEU A 4 -13.48 -8.34 -15.05
N PHE A 5 -14.42 -7.57 -14.46
CA PHE A 5 -14.22 -6.98 -13.14
C PHE A 5 -14.50 -7.97 -11.99
N PHE A 6 -15.28 -9.02 -12.25
CA PHE A 6 -15.69 -10.02 -11.25
C PHE A 6 -14.93 -11.34 -11.34
N GLU A 7 -14.26 -11.63 -12.46
CA GLU A 7 -13.42 -12.82 -12.60
C GLU A 7 -12.17 -12.76 -11.70
N ASP A 8 -11.65 -11.55 -11.45
CA ASP A 8 -10.54 -11.30 -10.51
C ASP A 8 -11.05 -10.77 -9.15
N ILE A 9 -11.51 -11.68 -8.29
CA ILE A 9 -11.79 -11.42 -6.86
C ILE A 9 -10.66 -10.61 -6.20
N TRP A 10 -9.41 -10.86 -6.61
CA TRP A 10 -8.21 -10.17 -6.13
C TRP A 10 -8.16 -8.69 -6.52
N SER A 11 -8.62 -8.33 -7.72
CA SER A 11 -8.66 -6.94 -8.19
C SER A 11 -9.72 -6.12 -7.43
N LEU A 12 -10.91 -6.70 -7.24
CA LEU A 12 -11.96 -6.12 -6.39
C LEU A 12 -11.49 -5.93 -4.94
N LEU A 13 -10.88 -6.96 -4.36
CA LEU A 13 -10.36 -6.92 -3.00
C LEU A 13 -9.29 -5.83 -2.82
N SER A 14 -8.38 -5.68 -3.78
CA SER A 14 -7.35 -4.64 -3.74
C SER A 14 -7.96 -3.22 -3.81
N THR A 15 -9.04 -3.04 -4.57
CA THR A 15 -9.75 -1.76 -4.72
C THR A 15 -10.51 -1.40 -3.43
N ILE A 16 -11.12 -2.38 -2.78
CA ILE A 16 -11.78 -2.19 -1.47
C ILE A 16 -10.74 -1.84 -0.39
N PHE A 17 -9.61 -2.55 -0.35
CA PHE A 17 -8.51 -2.24 0.57
C PHE A 17 -7.97 -0.82 0.37
N LEU A 18 -7.85 -0.38 -0.88
CA LEU A 18 -7.47 0.99 -1.23
C LEU A 18 -8.43 2.02 -0.63
N LEU A 19 -9.73 1.84 -0.82
CA LEU A 19 -10.77 2.72 -0.27
C LEU A 19 -10.72 2.76 1.26
N ILE A 20 -10.58 1.61 1.91
CA ILE A 20 -10.47 1.52 3.38
C ILE A 20 -9.28 2.34 3.87
N VAL A 21 -8.12 2.24 3.22
CA VAL A 21 -6.92 2.99 3.61
C VAL A 21 -7.09 4.49 3.39
N LEU A 22 -7.71 4.90 2.27
CA LEU A 22 -8.02 6.30 1.98
C LEU A 22 -8.94 6.92 3.04
N VAL A 23 -10.03 6.22 3.38
CA VAL A 23 -10.97 6.61 4.44
C VAL A 23 -10.25 6.68 5.79
N PHE A 24 -9.41 5.69 6.11
CA PHE A 24 -8.64 5.68 7.35
C PHE A 24 -7.70 6.89 7.46
N ILE A 25 -7.01 7.26 6.37
CA ILE A 25 -6.13 8.43 6.32
C ILE A 25 -6.95 9.71 6.53
N THR A 26 -8.07 9.90 5.82
CA THR A 26 -8.91 11.12 5.94
C THR A 26 -9.51 11.27 7.33
N VAL A 27 -10.04 10.18 7.92
CA VAL A 27 -10.56 10.18 9.29
C VAL A 27 -9.44 10.50 10.29
N THR A 28 -8.26 9.93 10.09
CA THR A 28 -7.10 10.18 10.96
C THR A 28 -6.66 11.66 10.92
N ILE A 29 -6.68 12.29 9.74
CA ILE A 29 -6.37 13.71 9.57
C ILE A 29 -7.43 14.58 10.25
N LYS A 30 -8.72 14.27 10.09
CA LYS A 30 -9.82 15.03 10.73
C LYS A 30 -9.76 14.96 12.25
N GLN A 31 -9.41 13.81 12.82
CA GLN A 31 -9.32 13.62 14.27
C GLN A 31 -7.98 14.05 14.90
N ARG A 32 -7.07 14.67 14.14
CA ARG A 32 -5.71 15.04 14.59
C ARG A 32 -5.61 15.84 15.90
N LYS A 33 -6.67 16.57 16.28
CA LYS A 33 -6.68 17.49 17.45
C LYS A 33 -6.95 16.80 18.79
N GLN A 34 -7.54 15.59 18.80
CA GLN A 34 -7.87 14.84 20.03
C GLN A 34 -6.88 13.70 20.35
N MET A 35 -5.77 13.58 19.61
CA MET A 35 -5.03 12.32 19.52
C MET A 35 -3.75 12.26 20.38
N THR A 36 -3.80 11.43 21.40
CA THR A 36 -2.71 11.18 22.38
C THR A 36 -1.70 10.12 21.91
N THR A 37 -2.07 9.19 21.02
CA THR A 37 -1.20 8.05 20.65
C THR A 37 -1.04 7.90 19.13
N TRP A 38 -0.02 8.55 18.55
CA TRP A 38 0.27 8.47 17.11
C TRP A 38 0.85 7.11 16.69
N GLY A 39 1.62 6.45 17.58
CA GLY A 39 2.31 5.20 17.26
C GLY A 39 1.39 4.04 16.85
N ARG A 40 0.23 3.88 17.50
CA ARG A 40 -0.71 2.78 17.20
C ARG A 40 -1.37 2.95 15.82
N ARG A 41 -1.62 4.20 15.41
CA ARG A 41 -2.19 4.52 14.09
C ARG A 41 -1.17 4.38 12.97
N THR A 42 0.07 4.77 13.20
CA THR A 42 1.18 4.52 12.25
C THR A 42 1.39 3.03 12.06
N LEU A 43 1.33 2.23 13.15
CA LEU A 43 1.41 0.77 13.06
C LEU A 43 0.26 0.19 12.24
N PHE A 44 -0.98 0.61 12.50
CA PHE A 44 -2.15 0.14 11.74
C PHE A 44 -2.05 0.49 10.25
N LEU A 45 -1.68 1.74 9.93
CA LEU A 45 -1.49 2.17 8.54
C LEU A 45 -0.39 1.38 7.85
N ALA A 46 0.71 1.09 8.55
CA ALA A 46 1.80 0.29 8.02
C ALA A 46 1.37 -1.15 7.74
N VAL A 47 0.63 -1.80 8.64
CA VAL A 47 0.10 -3.16 8.43
C VAL A 47 -0.83 -3.19 7.21
N MET A 48 -1.75 -2.21 7.09
CA MET A 48 -2.65 -2.11 5.95
C MET A 48 -1.91 -1.84 4.64
N GLY A 49 -0.86 -1.00 4.67
CA GLY A 49 0.02 -0.78 3.53
C GLY A 49 0.79 -2.02 3.10
N LEU A 50 1.24 -2.84 4.06
CA LEU A 50 1.94 -4.11 3.81
C LEU A 50 0.99 -5.16 3.22
N LEU A 51 -0.23 -5.25 3.73
CA LEU A 51 -1.29 -6.08 3.15
C LEU A 51 -1.58 -5.67 1.70
N LEU A 52 -1.74 -4.38 1.43
CA LEU A 52 -1.87 -3.85 0.06
C LEU A 52 -0.69 -4.23 -0.84
N CYS A 53 0.54 -4.22 -0.32
CA CYS A 53 1.70 -4.71 -1.05
C CYS A 53 1.63 -6.21 -1.35
N ALA A 54 1.22 -7.03 -0.38
CA ALA A 54 1.09 -8.47 -0.57
C ALA A 54 0.00 -8.83 -1.59
N PHE A 55 -1.17 -8.16 -1.53
CA PHE A 55 -2.24 -8.36 -2.50
C PHE A 55 -1.82 -7.95 -3.92
N ALA A 56 -0.99 -6.91 -4.07
CA ALA A 56 -0.46 -6.54 -5.38
C ALA A 56 0.42 -7.65 -5.97
N VAL A 57 1.29 -8.26 -5.17
CA VAL A 57 2.15 -9.39 -5.59
C VAL A 57 1.32 -10.61 -5.99
N LEU A 58 0.25 -10.91 -5.24
CA LEU A 58 -0.65 -12.02 -5.53
C LEU A 58 -1.48 -11.77 -6.80
N ARG A 59 -1.95 -10.54 -7.02
CA ARG A 59 -2.72 -10.17 -8.22
C ARG A 59 -1.86 -10.20 -9.48
N ASP A 60 -0.61 -9.76 -9.39
CA ASP A 60 0.27 -9.61 -10.55
C ASP A 60 0.94 -10.96 -10.95
N ASP A 61 0.50 -12.09 -10.38
CA ASP A 61 1.05 -13.44 -10.57
C ASP A 61 2.58 -13.49 -10.46
N TYR A 62 3.14 -12.66 -9.59
CA TYR A 62 4.59 -12.47 -9.46
C TYR A 62 5.33 -13.77 -9.15
N VAL A 63 4.73 -14.63 -8.33
CA VAL A 63 5.31 -15.93 -7.96
C VAL A 63 5.42 -16.86 -9.17
N LEU A 64 4.44 -16.82 -10.07
CA LEU A 64 4.48 -17.57 -11.33
C LEU A 64 5.50 -16.96 -12.31
N ALA A 65 5.62 -15.63 -12.35
CA ALA A 65 6.63 -14.93 -13.15
C ALA A 65 8.06 -15.32 -12.75
N MET A 66 8.34 -15.40 -11.44
CA MET A 66 9.66 -15.81 -10.92
C MET A 66 10.00 -17.27 -11.25
N GLN A 67 8.99 -18.14 -11.37
CA GLN A 67 9.16 -19.56 -11.69
C GLN A 67 9.31 -19.84 -13.19
N GLY A 68 9.39 -18.79 -14.03
CA GLY A 68 9.49 -18.92 -15.49
C GLY A 68 8.16 -19.08 -16.21
N GLY A 69 7.03 -18.88 -15.52
CA GLY A 69 5.69 -18.80 -16.11
C GLY A 69 5.40 -17.41 -16.69
N THR A 70 4.29 -17.30 -17.43
CA THR A 70 3.80 -16.04 -18.01
C THR A 70 3.08 -15.21 -16.95
N GLY A 71 3.84 -14.51 -16.10
CA GLY A 71 3.29 -13.48 -15.22
C GLY A 71 2.77 -12.28 -16.01
N LEU A 72 1.79 -11.56 -15.45
CA LEU A 72 1.16 -10.39 -16.08
C LEU A 72 2.15 -9.24 -16.35
N PHE A 73 3.21 -9.13 -15.54
CA PHE A 73 4.22 -8.09 -15.66
C PHE A 73 5.64 -8.67 -15.60
N SER A 74 6.53 -8.14 -16.45
CA SER A 74 7.95 -8.50 -16.43
C SER A 74 8.58 -8.15 -15.07
N LEU A 75 9.58 -8.91 -14.61
CA LEU A 75 10.23 -8.72 -13.30
C LEU A 75 10.85 -7.32 -13.13
N GLU A 76 11.16 -6.63 -14.23
CA GLU A 76 11.65 -5.25 -14.23
C GLU A 76 10.55 -4.18 -14.28
N SER A 77 9.28 -4.58 -14.28
CA SER A 77 8.17 -3.63 -14.33
C SER A 77 8.20 -2.69 -13.13
N PHE A 78 7.80 -1.44 -13.39
CA PHE A 78 7.76 -0.38 -12.40
C PHE A 78 6.87 -0.74 -11.19
N GLN A 79 5.83 -1.55 -11.40
CA GLN A 79 4.90 -2.00 -10.36
C GLN A 79 5.54 -3.01 -9.40
N ILE A 80 6.26 -4.01 -9.92
CA ILE A 80 6.98 -5.00 -9.09
C ILE A 80 8.10 -4.31 -8.30
N GLN A 81 8.88 -3.44 -8.96
CA GLN A 81 9.91 -2.66 -8.26
C GLN A 81 9.34 -1.77 -7.16
N GLY A 82 8.21 -1.10 -7.43
CA GLY A 82 7.51 -0.28 -6.46
C GLY A 82 6.95 -1.08 -5.28
N ALA A 83 6.47 -2.31 -5.52
CA ALA A 83 5.94 -3.18 -4.47
C ALA A 83 7.01 -3.60 -3.45
N TYR A 84 8.16 -4.10 -3.89
CA TYR A 84 9.21 -4.55 -2.96
C TYR A 84 9.89 -3.37 -2.25
N LYS A 85 10.21 -2.28 -2.97
CA LYS A 85 10.79 -1.06 -2.36
C LYS A 85 9.83 -0.45 -1.33
N GLY A 86 8.53 -0.43 -1.66
CA GLY A 86 7.49 0.01 -0.74
C GLY A 86 7.40 -0.87 0.51
N ALA A 87 7.49 -2.19 0.38
CA ALA A 87 7.48 -3.11 1.52
C ALA A 87 8.68 -2.88 2.46
N ILE A 88 9.89 -2.70 1.91
CA ILE A 88 11.10 -2.36 2.68
C ILE A 88 10.91 -1.04 3.42
N PHE A 89 10.41 -0.01 2.75
CA PHE A 89 10.17 1.30 3.35
C PHE A 89 9.15 1.24 4.50
N ILE A 90 8.03 0.52 4.32
CA ILE A 90 7.01 0.33 5.34
C ILE A 90 7.58 -0.41 6.55
N ALA A 91 8.32 -1.50 6.33
CA ALA A 91 8.95 -2.26 7.40
C ALA A 91 9.95 -1.39 8.20
N PHE A 92 10.79 -0.62 7.50
CA PHE A 92 11.72 0.31 8.13
C PHE A 92 11.01 1.39 8.97
N SER A 93 9.92 1.94 8.44
CA SER A 93 9.12 2.96 9.15
C SER A 93 8.48 2.42 10.43
N VAL A 94 8.04 1.16 10.44
CA VAL A 94 7.51 0.48 11.64
C VAL A 94 8.61 0.31 12.69
N VAL A 95 9.76 -0.23 12.30
CA VAL A 95 10.90 -0.45 13.20
C VAL A 95 11.33 0.89 13.83
N LEU A 96 11.51 1.93 13.02
CA LEU A 96 11.85 3.26 13.50
C LEU A 96 10.78 3.86 14.43
N SER A 97 9.49 3.62 14.15
CA SER A 97 8.39 4.12 15.00
C SER A 97 8.33 3.43 16.36
N ILE A 98 8.78 2.18 16.47
CA ILE A 98 8.90 1.45 17.73
C ILE A 98 10.08 1.98 18.55
N ILE A 99 11.25 2.15 17.92
CA ILE A 99 12.48 2.65 18.55
C ILE A 99 12.31 4.10 19.00
N VAL A 100 11.82 4.97 18.11
CA VAL A 100 11.66 6.40 18.38
C VAL A 100 10.28 6.65 18.97
N LYS A 101 10.22 6.76 20.30
CA LYS A 101 8.98 7.06 21.05
C LYS A 101 8.52 8.52 20.94
N ASN A 102 9.26 9.39 20.24
CA ASN A 102 8.92 10.79 20.06
C ASN A 102 7.65 10.96 19.21
N GLN A 103 6.61 11.59 19.77
CA GLN A 103 5.33 11.81 19.09
C GLN A 103 5.46 12.68 17.84
N LYS A 104 6.38 13.67 17.84
CA LYS A 104 6.64 14.50 16.65
C LYS A 104 7.18 13.66 15.48
N PHE A 105 8.10 12.74 15.78
CA PHE A 105 8.69 11.84 14.79
C PHE A 105 7.66 10.85 14.24
N ARG A 106 6.87 10.21 15.11
CA ARG A 106 5.79 9.28 14.71
C ARG A 106 4.73 9.93 13.83
N LYS A 107 4.42 11.21 14.10
CA LYS A 107 3.53 12.01 13.27
C LYS A 107 4.15 12.30 11.89
N GLY A 108 5.44 12.65 11.83
CA GLY A 108 6.16 12.79 10.57
C GLY A 108 6.16 11.51 9.74
N MET A 109 6.49 10.38 10.38
CA MET A 109 6.48 9.05 9.75
C MET A 109 5.08 8.66 9.25
N PHE A 110 4.02 8.98 10.00
CA PHE A 110 2.65 8.75 9.56
C PHE A 110 2.34 9.48 8.24
N TYR A 111 2.73 10.76 8.11
CA TYR A 111 2.52 11.51 6.88
C TYR A 111 3.34 10.95 5.72
N LEU A 112 4.61 10.59 5.96
CA LEU A 112 5.49 9.95 4.99
C LEU A 112 4.91 8.63 4.48
N LEU A 113 4.42 7.77 5.39
CA LEU A 113 3.71 6.53 5.06
C LEU A 113 2.45 6.80 4.25
N SER A 114 1.63 7.77 4.65
CA SER A 114 0.40 8.10 3.92
C SER A 114 0.69 8.60 2.51
N ALA A 115 1.76 9.39 2.33
CA ALA A 115 2.19 9.90 1.03
C ALA A 115 2.75 8.77 0.15
N ALA A 116 3.56 7.87 0.72
CA ALA A 116 4.09 6.72 0.00
C ALA A 116 2.97 5.78 -0.48
N ILE A 117 1.97 5.51 0.39
CA ILE A 117 0.79 4.75 0.00
C ILE A 117 0.04 5.47 -1.10
N ALA A 118 -0.28 6.76 -0.95
CA ALA A 118 -1.00 7.55 -1.96
C ALA A 118 -0.28 7.56 -3.32
N PHE A 119 1.05 7.71 -3.33
CA PHE A 119 1.86 7.64 -4.53
C PHE A 119 1.76 6.26 -5.19
N LYS A 120 1.76 5.18 -4.40
CA LYS A 120 1.52 3.83 -4.91
C LYS A 120 0.15 3.68 -5.56
N ILE A 121 -0.90 4.26 -4.96
CA ILE A 121 -2.27 4.27 -5.55
C ILE A 121 -2.24 4.94 -6.92
N LEU A 122 -1.62 6.13 -7.01
CA LEU A 122 -1.51 6.88 -8.27
C LEU A 122 -0.82 6.06 -9.35
N ILE A 123 0.27 5.36 -9.03
CA ILE A 123 0.98 4.50 -9.98
C ILE A 123 0.07 3.38 -10.50
N ILE A 124 -0.69 2.74 -9.62
CA ILE A 124 -1.61 1.65 -9.99
C ILE A 124 -2.72 2.18 -10.89
N GLU A 125 -3.32 3.32 -10.54
CA GLU A 125 -4.41 3.91 -11.34
C GLU A 125 -3.91 4.42 -12.69
N ILE A 126 -2.73 5.05 -12.75
CA ILE A 126 -2.09 5.45 -14.01
C ILE A 126 -1.81 4.23 -14.88
N SER A 127 -1.29 3.13 -14.29
CA SER A 127 -1.06 1.90 -15.06
C SER A 127 -2.38 1.32 -15.60
N ARG A 128 -3.48 1.41 -14.82
CA ARG A 128 -4.80 0.97 -15.27
C ARG A 128 -5.32 1.82 -16.45
N ILE A 129 -5.07 3.12 -16.46
CA ILE A 129 -5.47 4.02 -17.55
C ILE A 129 -4.57 3.83 -18.78
N ALA A 130 -3.28 3.58 -18.59
CA ALA A 130 -2.30 3.42 -19.67
C ALA A 130 -2.31 2.03 -20.32
N MET A 131 -2.87 1.02 -19.65
CA MET A 131 -3.05 -0.35 -20.16
C MET A 131 -4.46 -0.57 -20.77
N ILE A 132 -5.22 0.52 -20.96
CA ILE A 132 -6.38 0.63 -21.87
C ILE A 132 -5.87 1.19 -23.19
#